data_AF-A0A818L5B8-F1
#
_entry.id   AF-A0A818L5B8-F1
#
_cell.length_a   1.000
_cell.length_b   1.000
_cell.length_c   1.000
_cell.angle_alpha   90.00
_cell.angle_beta   90.00
_cell.angle_gamma   90.00
#
_symmetry.space_group_name_H-M   'P 1'
#
loop_
_entity.id
_entity.type
_entity.pdbx_description
1 polymer ?
#
loop_
_entity_poly.entity_id
_entity_poly.type
_entity_poly.pdbx_seq_one_letter_code
_entity_poly.pdbx_strand_id
1 'polypeptide(L)'
;MIQPTDVFVTNNAIYVLDSLNYRIQKFWKNGTNSTTVVGVTGTAGGASSTTQIGLSYQMFVDSSSNIYVLDYPNHKVLLFPSNSSTGTSGVIIAGTGIAGSAPNMLYYPRGMFVDSASALYIADTSNHRIQYWTNGACYGMTVAGTGTLGTSLSQLYYPVAIIVDVNNYMYITDQFNNRILRWAVGACVGQCIAACSGPAPGQGSNQFYYAVRVVFDSDGSLDKCISITETLTF
;
A
#
# COMPACT_ATOMS: atom_id res chain seq x y z
N MET A 1 16.53 -16.58 1.62
CA MET A 1 15.37 -16.56 2.54
C MET A 1 14.21 -15.97 1.75
N ILE A 2 13.10 -16.70 1.58
CA ILE A 2 11.92 -16.20 0.86
C ILE A 2 11.10 -15.44 1.90
N GLN A 3 10.88 -14.14 1.70
CA GLN A 3 9.97 -13.35 2.53
C GLN A 3 8.89 -12.78 1.63
N PRO A 4 7.75 -13.48 1.49
CA PRO A 4 6.60 -12.89 0.85
C PRO A 4 6.02 -11.80 1.74
N THR A 5 5.83 -10.59 1.21
CA THR A 5 5.29 -9.45 1.98
C THR A 5 3.83 -9.18 1.68
N ASP A 6 3.30 -9.73 0.56
CA ASP A 6 1.91 -9.59 0.19
C ASP A 6 1.41 -10.76 -0.67
N VAL A 7 0.11 -11.01 -0.60
CA VAL A 7 -0.59 -12.03 -1.38
C VAL A 7 -1.90 -11.47 -1.90
N PHE A 8 -2.19 -11.70 -3.17
CA PHE A 8 -3.43 -11.26 -3.80
C PHE A 8 -4.12 -12.44 -4.47
N VAL A 9 -5.39 -12.67 -4.12
CA VAL A 9 -6.17 -13.80 -4.62
C VAL A 9 -7.21 -13.30 -5.62
N THR A 10 -7.20 -13.87 -6.82
CA THR A 10 -8.27 -13.68 -7.82
C THR A 10 -9.10 -14.96 -7.92
N ASN A 11 -10.13 -14.94 -8.76
CA ASN A 11 -10.94 -16.13 -9.02
C ASN A 11 -10.11 -17.32 -9.53
N ASN A 12 -9.06 -17.05 -10.31
CA ASN A 12 -8.32 -18.08 -11.06
C ASN A 12 -6.87 -18.26 -10.60
N ALA A 13 -6.31 -17.33 -9.82
CA ALA A 13 -4.90 -17.34 -9.47
C ALA A 13 -4.62 -16.72 -8.10
N ILE A 14 -3.46 -17.06 -7.55
CA ILE A 14 -2.86 -16.45 -6.37
C ILE A 14 -1.58 -15.77 -6.85
N TYR A 15 -1.44 -14.49 -6.57
CA TYR A 15 -0.22 -13.73 -6.80
C TYR A 15 0.51 -13.61 -5.46
N VAL A 16 1.81 -13.83 -5.47
CA VAL A 16 2.67 -13.73 -4.27
C VAL A 16 3.78 -12.74 -4.57
N LEU A 17 3.84 -11.66 -3.78
CA LEU A 17 4.91 -10.69 -3.81
C LEU A 17 6.09 -11.23 -2.99
N ASP A 18 7.08 -11.76 -3.68
CA ASP A 18 8.26 -12.43 -3.12
C ASP A 18 9.41 -11.42 -3.03
N SER A 19 9.30 -10.49 -2.08
CA SER A 19 10.08 -9.24 -2.09
C SER A 19 11.58 -9.39 -1.93
N LEU A 20 12.06 -10.38 -1.15
CA LEU A 20 13.50 -10.67 -1.07
C LEU A 20 14.06 -11.32 -2.35
N ASN A 21 13.19 -11.79 -3.23
CA ASN A 21 13.56 -12.27 -4.56
C ASN A 21 13.20 -11.27 -5.68
N TYR A 22 12.73 -10.07 -5.33
CA TYR A 22 12.43 -8.96 -6.25
C TYR A 22 11.48 -9.34 -7.40
N ARG A 23 10.48 -10.17 -7.10
CA ARG A 23 9.55 -10.70 -8.12
C ARG A 23 8.14 -10.88 -7.60
N ILE A 24 7.21 -11.01 -8.54
CA ILE A 24 5.85 -11.50 -8.27
C ILE A 24 5.66 -12.82 -8.99
N GLN A 25 5.22 -13.82 -8.24
CA GLN A 25 4.87 -15.14 -8.77
C GLN A 25 3.36 -15.29 -8.85
N LYS A 26 2.87 -15.83 -9.98
CA LYS A 26 1.48 -16.22 -10.19
C LYS A 26 1.35 -17.73 -10.10
N PHE A 27 0.50 -18.19 -9.20
CA PHE A 27 0.11 -19.59 -9.01
C PHE A 27 -1.32 -19.78 -9.51
N TRP A 28 -1.58 -20.85 -10.25
CA TRP A 28 -2.94 -21.19 -10.67
C TRP A 28 -3.68 -21.85 -9.52
N LYS A 29 -4.93 -21.45 -9.26
CA LYS A 29 -5.68 -21.88 -8.04
C LYS A 29 -5.83 -23.41 -7.92
N ASN A 30 -5.79 -24.13 -9.04
CA ASN A 30 -5.89 -25.59 -9.10
C ASN A 30 -4.61 -26.27 -9.63
N GLY A 31 -3.49 -25.54 -9.71
CA GLY A 31 -2.21 -26.05 -10.21
C GLY A 31 -1.12 -26.01 -9.14
N THR A 32 -0.09 -26.83 -9.32
CA THR A 32 1.12 -26.81 -8.46
C THR A 32 2.23 -25.93 -9.01
N ASN A 33 2.08 -25.40 -10.22
CA ASN A 33 3.10 -24.64 -10.92
C ASN A 33 2.90 -23.12 -10.74
N SER A 34 4.01 -22.39 -10.63
CA SER A 34 4.06 -20.93 -10.66
C SER A 34 4.81 -20.40 -11.87
N THR A 35 4.56 -19.14 -12.20
CA THR A 35 5.38 -18.38 -13.15
C THR A 35 5.70 -17.00 -12.60
N THR A 36 6.88 -16.48 -12.91
CA THR A 36 7.25 -15.09 -12.61
C THR A 36 6.57 -14.16 -13.62
N VAL A 37 5.77 -13.23 -13.12
CA VAL A 37 5.01 -12.28 -13.94
C VAL A 37 5.55 -10.85 -13.86
N VAL A 38 6.33 -10.54 -12.82
CA VAL A 38 6.99 -9.24 -12.62
C VAL A 38 8.39 -9.46 -12.04
N GLY A 39 9.36 -8.67 -12.50
CA GLY A 39 10.75 -8.71 -12.05
C GLY A 39 11.55 -9.89 -12.62
N VAL A 40 12.82 -9.96 -12.23
CA VAL A 40 13.73 -11.09 -12.48
C VAL A 40 14.28 -11.53 -11.13
N THR A 41 14.12 -12.82 -10.82
CA THR A 41 14.53 -13.42 -9.55
C THR A 41 15.95 -13.00 -9.15
N GLY A 42 16.09 -12.42 -7.96
CA GLY A 42 17.38 -12.07 -7.38
C GLY A 42 18.02 -10.78 -7.91
N THR A 43 17.35 -10.06 -8.81
CA THR A 43 17.84 -8.78 -9.33
C THR A 43 16.99 -7.61 -8.81
N ALA A 44 17.52 -6.83 -7.87
CA ALA A 44 16.81 -5.67 -7.35
C ALA A 44 16.68 -4.55 -8.40
N GLY A 45 15.52 -3.90 -8.44
CA GLY A 45 15.33 -2.66 -9.18
C GLY A 45 15.77 -1.43 -8.40
N GLY A 46 16.47 -0.52 -9.07
CA GLY A 46 16.74 0.82 -8.54
C GLY A 46 15.69 1.85 -8.98
N ALA A 47 15.91 3.12 -8.59
CA ALA A 47 15.03 4.25 -8.86
C ALA A 47 14.54 4.33 -10.32
N SER A 48 15.48 4.26 -11.28
CA SER A 48 15.19 4.36 -12.72
C SER A 48 14.78 3.03 -13.38
N SER A 49 14.79 1.91 -12.64
CA SER A 49 14.39 0.63 -13.21
C SER A 49 12.88 0.50 -13.27
N THR A 50 12.38 0.07 -14.42
CA THR A 50 10.97 -0.29 -14.64
C THR A 50 10.76 -1.77 -14.94
N THR A 51 11.83 -2.52 -15.25
CA THR A 51 11.78 -3.97 -15.48
C THR A 51 11.98 -4.78 -14.19
N GLN A 52 12.50 -4.14 -13.15
CA GLN A 52 12.75 -4.71 -11.83
C GLN A 52 12.05 -3.90 -10.76
N ILE A 53 11.77 -4.55 -9.63
CA ILE A 53 11.17 -3.95 -8.43
C ILE A 53 12.16 -4.03 -7.26
N GLY A 54 12.07 -3.10 -6.31
CA GLY A 54 12.81 -3.17 -5.06
C GLY A 54 12.11 -4.03 -4.00
N LEU A 55 12.48 -3.82 -2.73
CA LEU A 55 11.81 -4.40 -1.56
C LEU A 55 10.39 -3.83 -1.40
N SER A 56 9.44 -4.40 -2.14
CA SER A 56 8.07 -3.90 -2.18
C SER A 56 7.24 -4.44 -1.01
N TYR A 57 6.30 -3.66 -0.49
CA TYR A 57 5.46 -4.07 0.65
C TYR A 57 4.02 -4.43 0.26
N GLN A 58 3.60 -4.07 -0.95
CA GLN A 58 2.22 -4.31 -1.37
C GLN A 58 2.12 -4.40 -2.89
N MET A 59 1.18 -5.24 -3.33
CA MET A 59 0.70 -5.29 -4.71
C MET A 59 -0.83 -5.25 -4.73
N PHE A 60 -1.38 -4.95 -5.91
CA PHE A 60 -2.80 -5.08 -6.18
C PHE A 60 -2.98 -5.65 -7.57
N VAL A 61 -3.98 -6.52 -7.77
CA VAL A 61 -4.32 -7.06 -9.08
C VAL A 61 -5.75 -6.68 -9.42
N ASP A 62 -5.94 -5.92 -10.49
CA ASP A 62 -7.28 -5.50 -10.90
C ASP A 62 -8.07 -6.62 -11.60
N SER A 63 -9.34 -6.36 -11.91
CA SER A 63 -10.20 -7.32 -12.62
C SER A 63 -9.72 -7.66 -14.03
N SER A 64 -8.91 -6.79 -14.64
CA SER A 64 -8.26 -7.00 -15.93
C SER A 64 -6.94 -7.75 -15.80
N SER A 65 -6.57 -8.18 -14.59
CA SER A 65 -5.30 -8.83 -14.23
C SER A 65 -4.05 -7.96 -14.39
N ASN A 66 -4.19 -6.64 -14.44
CA ASN A 66 -3.04 -5.74 -14.33
C ASN A 66 -2.52 -5.73 -12.89
N ILE A 67 -1.19 -5.64 -12.74
CA ILE A 67 -0.50 -5.75 -11.46
C ILE A 67 0.08 -4.38 -11.10
N TYR A 68 -0.38 -3.83 -10.00
CA TYR A 68 0.13 -2.61 -9.40
C TYR A 68 1.13 -3.01 -8.33
N VAL A 69 2.30 -2.37 -8.31
CA VAL A 69 3.36 -2.67 -7.34
C VAL A 69 3.82 -1.40 -6.68
N LEU A 70 3.73 -1.33 -5.36
CA LEU A 70 4.26 -0.24 -4.57
C LEU A 70 5.73 -0.54 -4.23
N ASP A 71 6.61 0.12 -4.98
CA ASP A 71 8.07 -0.06 -4.91
C ASP A 71 8.64 0.88 -3.84
N TYR A 72 8.50 0.45 -2.59
CA TYR A 72 8.84 1.20 -1.38
C TYR A 72 10.21 1.91 -1.41
N PRO A 73 11.34 1.21 -1.68
CA PRO A 73 12.65 1.86 -1.61
C PRO A 73 12.90 2.80 -2.78
N ASN A 74 12.11 2.69 -3.85
CA ASN A 74 12.23 3.51 -5.04
C ASN A 74 11.08 4.52 -5.16
N HIS A 75 10.31 4.76 -4.11
CA HIS A 75 9.38 5.89 -4.00
C HIS A 75 8.40 6.03 -5.19
N LYS A 76 7.93 4.89 -5.72
CA LYS A 76 7.09 4.87 -6.92
C LYS A 76 6.07 3.74 -6.87
N VAL A 77 5.04 3.86 -7.70
CA VAL A 77 4.09 2.79 -8.01
C VAL A 77 4.24 2.43 -9.48
N LEU A 78 4.44 1.15 -9.76
CA LEU A 78 4.55 0.59 -11.11
C LEU A 78 3.26 -0.16 -11.47
N LEU A 79 2.86 -0.06 -12.74
CA LEU A 79 1.79 -0.84 -13.35
C LEU A 79 2.37 -1.79 -14.39
N PHE A 80 2.04 -3.07 -14.26
CA PHE A 80 2.37 -4.13 -15.19
C PHE A 80 1.08 -4.65 -15.85
N PRO A 81 0.94 -4.58 -17.18
CA PRO A 81 -0.22 -5.11 -17.89
C PRO A 81 -0.42 -6.61 -17.67
N SER A 82 -1.62 -7.11 -17.90
CA SER A 82 -2.00 -8.51 -17.65
C SER A 82 -1.21 -9.59 -18.39
N ASN A 83 -0.57 -9.22 -19.50
CA ASN A 83 0.33 -10.06 -20.30
C ASN A 83 1.81 -9.94 -19.90
N SER A 84 2.12 -9.31 -18.76
CA SER A 84 3.49 -9.17 -18.26
C SER A 84 4.11 -10.52 -17.91
N SER A 85 5.39 -10.64 -18.21
CA SER A 85 6.25 -11.77 -17.86
C SER A 85 7.61 -11.26 -17.36
N THR A 86 8.48 -12.17 -16.93
CA THR A 86 9.85 -11.88 -16.50
C THR A 86 10.54 -10.84 -17.40
N GLY A 87 10.99 -9.73 -16.81
CA GLY A 87 11.70 -8.64 -17.52
C GLY A 87 10.81 -7.65 -18.28
N THR A 88 9.49 -7.79 -18.24
CA THR A 88 8.57 -6.76 -18.79
C THR A 88 8.81 -5.43 -18.08
N SER A 89 8.88 -4.34 -18.84
CA SER A 89 8.90 -2.98 -18.28
C SER A 89 7.51 -2.59 -17.79
N GLY A 90 7.40 -2.23 -16.53
CA GLY A 90 6.22 -1.56 -15.98
C GLY A 90 6.16 -0.09 -16.37
N VAL A 91 5.02 0.53 -16.13
CA VAL A 91 4.78 1.97 -16.30
C VAL A 91 4.75 2.61 -14.91
N ILE A 92 5.50 3.70 -14.71
CA ILE A 92 5.39 4.47 -13.47
C ILE A 92 4.07 5.23 -13.52
N ILE A 93 3.19 4.97 -12.56
CA ILE A 93 1.85 5.57 -12.46
C ILE A 93 1.69 6.49 -11.24
N ALA A 94 2.65 6.48 -10.31
CA ALA A 94 2.79 7.48 -9.25
C ALA A 94 4.24 7.57 -8.75
N GLY A 95 4.65 8.76 -8.33
CA GLY A 95 6.02 9.04 -7.89
C GLY A 95 7.00 9.20 -9.06
N THR A 96 8.25 9.53 -8.73
CA THR A 96 9.31 9.80 -9.73
C THR A 96 10.50 8.85 -9.66
N GLY A 97 10.50 7.89 -8.72
CA GLY A 97 11.71 7.11 -8.42
C GLY A 97 12.59 7.73 -7.33
N ILE A 98 12.33 8.99 -6.95
CA ILE A 98 13.17 9.78 -6.05
C ILE A 98 12.33 10.27 -4.87
N ALA A 99 12.90 10.21 -3.67
CA ALA A 99 12.27 10.70 -2.45
C ALA A 99 11.97 12.20 -2.55
N GLY A 100 10.75 12.59 -2.17
CA GLY A 100 10.39 14.00 -2.04
C GLY A 100 8.96 14.20 -1.57
N SER A 101 8.59 15.46 -1.31
CA SER A 101 7.27 15.86 -0.80
C SER A 101 6.44 16.67 -1.80
N ALA A 102 7.00 16.96 -2.99
CA ALA A 102 6.26 17.60 -4.07
C ALA A 102 5.02 16.77 -4.47
N PRO A 103 3.99 17.37 -5.09
CA PRO A 103 2.76 16.65 -5.45
C PRO A 103 2.96 15.41 -6.33
N ASN A 104 4.00 15.40 -7.16
CA ASN A 104 4.37 14.28 -8.02
C ASN A 104 5.38 13.31 -7.40
N MET A 105 5.87 13.58 -6.18
CA MET A 105 6.87 12.78 -5.48
C MET A 105 6.23 12.03 -4.31
N LEU A 106 6.84 10.89 -3.97
CA LEU A 106 6.50 10.10 -2.80
C LEU A 106 7.74 9.97 -1.92
N TYR A 107 7.55 9.61 -0.66
CA TYR A 107 8.63 9.30 0.25
C TYR A 107 8.31 8.07 1.10
N TYR A 108 9.02 6.99 0.80
CA TYR A 108 8.84 5.66 1.40
C TYR A 108 7.36 5.23 1.54
N PRO A 109 6.59 5.21 0.43
CA PRO A 109 5.19 4.81 0.49
C PRO A 109 5.08 3.34 0.92
N ARG A 110 4.15 2.99 1.82
CA ARG A 110 4.02 1.60 2.36
C ARG A 110 2.68 0.93 2.08
N GLY A 111 1.66 1.71 1.77
CA GLY A 111 0.30 1.22 1.52
C GLY A 111 -0.29 1.87 0.29
N MET A 112 -1.10 1.13 -0.45
CA MET A 112 -1.95 1.62 -1.52
C MET A 112 -3.30 0.90 -1.55
N PHE A 113 -4.29 1.63 -2.06
CA PHE A 113 -5.58 1.10 -2.50
C PHE A 113 -5.80 1.55 -3.95
N VAL A 114 -6.32 0.66 -4.78
CA VAL A 114 -6.65 0.93 -6.18
C VAL A 114 -8.15 0.79 -6.33
N ASP A 115 -8.83 1.85 -6.79
CA ASP A 115 -10.28 1.81 -6.99
C ASP A 115 -10.67 1.21 -8.36
N SER A 116 -11.98 1.05 -8.59
CA SER A 116 -12.51 0.52 -9.85
C SER A 116 -12.27 1.44 -11.06
N ALA A 117 -11.91 2.70 -10.86
CA ALA A 117 -11.53 3.65 -11.90
C ALA A 117 -10.01 3.68 -12.12
N SER A 118 -9.26 2.76 -11.51
CA SER A 118 -7.80 2.69 -11.51
C SER A 118 -7.11 3.91 -10.90
N ALA A 119 -7.81 4.66 -10.04
CA ALA A 119 -7.18 5.70 -9.23
C ALA A 119 -6.50 5.07 -8.00
N LEU A 120 -5.45 5.73 -7.53
CA LEU A 120 -4.60 5.25 -6.44
C LEU A 120 -4.79 6.12 -5.21
N TYR A 121 -4.98 5.49 -4.06
CA TYR A 121 -4.80 6.10 -2.75
C TYR A 121 -3.54 5.53 -2.15
N ILE A 122 -2.54 6.37 -1.89
CA ILE A 122 -1.19 5.94 -1.48
C ILE A 122 -0.90 6.52 -0.11
N ALA A 123 -0.56 5.66 0.84
CA ALA A 123 0.04 6.06 2.10
C ALA A 123 1.49 6.49 1.85
N ASP A 124 1.68 7.80 1.70
CA ASP A 124 2.95 8.47 1.52
C ASP A 124 3.62 8.64 2.89
N THR A 125 4.08 7.51 3.43
CA THR A 125 4.37 7.25 4.84
C THR A 125 5.25 8.31 5.49
N SER A 126 6.42 8.58 4.90
CA SER A 126 7.41 9.51 5.47
C SER A 126 7.04 10.97 5.22
N ASN A 127 6.07 11.23 4.35
CA ASN A 127 5.43 12.54 4.23
C ASN A 127 4.16 12.66 5.08
N HIS A 128 3.77 11.64 5.85
CA HIS A 128 2.65 11.70 6.80
C HIS A 128 1.31 12.14 6.19
N ARG A 129 1.03 11.66 4.98
CA ARG A 129 -0.17 12.00 4.21
C ARG A 129 -0.67 10.82 3.39
N ILE A 130 -1.92 10.92 2.93
CA ILE A 130 -2.47 10.05 1.88
C ILE A 130 -2.57 10.86 0.60
N GLN A 131 -1.93 10.37 -0.46
CA GLN A 131 -1.98 10.95 -1.80
C GLN A 131 -3.02 10.20 -2.65
N TYR A 132 -3.88 10.94 -3.34
CA TYR A 132 -4.80 10.41 -4.35
C TYR A 132 -4.32 10.78 -5.75
N TRP A 133 -4.19 9.79 -6.63
CA TRP A 133 -3.78 9.96 -8.02
C TRP A 133 -4.87 9.40 -8.92
N THR A 134 -5.51 10.25 -9.72
CA THR A 134 -6.41 9.76 -10.77
C THR A 134 -5.63 9.00 -11.83
N ASN A 135 -6.28 8.06 -12.52
CA ASN A 135 -5.64 7.33 -13.62
C ASN A 135 -5.03 8.30 -14.66
N GLY A 136 -3.74 8.13 -14.97
CA GLY A 136 -2.99 8.98 -15.90
C GLY A 136 -2.55 10.35 -15.35
N ALA A 137 -2.75 10.65 -14.06
CA ALA A 137 -2.29 11.90 -13.47
C ALA A 137 -0.75 12.00 -13.43
N CYS A 138 -0.23 13.21 -13.63
CA CYS A 138 1.20 13.49 -13.46
C CYS A 138 1.58 13.83 -12.00
N TYR A 139 0.60 14.09 -11.14
CA TYR A 139 0.78 14.43 -9.74
C TYR A 139 -0.41 13.96 -8.90
N GLY A 140 -0.19 13.79 -7.60
CA GLY A 140 -1.23 13.45 -6.64
C GLY A 140 -1.77 14.65 -5.89
N MET A 141 -2.95 14.46 -5.31
CA MET A 141 -3.60 15.40 -4.40
C MET A 141 -3.57 14.83 -2.99
N THR A 142 -3.20 15.64 -2.00
CA THR A 142 -3.31 15.22 -0.60
C THR A 142 -4.80 15.16 -0.22
N VAL A 143 -5.27 13.97 0.14
CA VAL A 143 -6.67 13.73 0.54
C VAL A 143 -6.82 13.36 2.01
N ALA A 144 -5.70 13.03 2.69
CA ALA A 144 -5.65 12.93 4.14
C ALA A 144 -4.30 13.31 4.73
N GLY A 145 -4.31 13.83 5.96
CA GLY A 145 -3.11 14.37 6.61
C GLY A 145 -2.71 15.75 6.06
N THR A 146 -1.82 16.43 6.77
CA THR A 146 -1.33 17.77 6.39
C THR A 146 0.08 17.78 5.80
N GLY A 147 0.70 16.61 5.62
CA GLY A 147 2.11 16.53 5.23
C GLY A 147 3.08 16.72 6.39
N THR A 148 2.58 16.88 7.63
CA THR A 148 3.37 17.07 8.84
C THR A 148 2.88 16.11 9.91
N LEU A 149 3.82 15.44 10.61
CA LEU A 149 3.46 14.53 11.69
C LEU A 149 2.70 15.24 12.81
N GLY A 150 1.79 14.53 13.45
CA GLY A 150 1.10 15.01 14.64
C GLY A 150 0.01 14.04 15.09
N THR A 151 -0.59 14.36 16.24
CA THR A 151 -1.58 13.50 16.93
C THR A 151 -3.02 14.00 16.75
N SER A 152 -3.22 15.20 16.20
CA SER A 152 -4.56 15.73 15.95
C SER A 152 -5.32 14.90 14.91
N LEU A 153 -6.64 15.05 14.82
CA LEU A 153 -7.45 14.29 13.85
C LEU A 153 -7.26 14.74 12.40
N SER A 154 -6.62 15.89 12.14
CA SER A 154 -6.21 16.32 10.79
C SER A 154 -4.81 15.83 10.41
N GLN A 155 -4.03 15.34 11.36
CA GLN A 155 -2.64 14.90 11.15
C GLN A 155 -2.53 13.37 11.21
N LEU A 156 -1.52 12.86 10.53
CA LEU A 156 -1.12 11.46 10.56
C LEU A 156 0.32 11.39 11.06
N TYR A 157 0.74 10.24 11.56
CA TYR A 157 2.10 9.95 11.94
C TYR A 157 2.48 8.55 11.46
N TYR A 158 3.23 8.52 10.34
CA TYR A 158 3.59 7.29 9.64
C TYR A 158 2.34 6.46 9.25
N PRO A 159 1.47 6.92 8.33
CA PRO A 159 0.38 6.11 7.83
C PRO A 159 0.93 4.96 6.95
N VAL A 160 0.43 3.73 7.13
CA VAL A 160 1.04 2.54 6.48
C VAL A 160 0.09 1.68 5.65
N ALA A 161 -1.20 1.71 5.96
CA ALA A 161 -2.24 1.04 5.20
C ALA A 161 -3.44 1.97 5.02
N ILE A 162 -4.11 1.76 3.89
CA ILE A 162 -5.29 2.50 3.47
C ILE A 162 -6.21 1.51 2.74
N ILE A 163 -7.50 1.53 3.06
CA ILE A 163 -8.56 0.94 2.26
C ILE A 163 -9.69 1.95 2.10
N VAL A 164 -10.47 1.83 1.03
CA VAL A 164 -11.62 2.70 0.77
C VAL A 164 -12.87 1.85 0.63
N ASP A 165 -13.95 2.24 1.31
CA ASP A 165 -15.25 1.57 1.19
C ASP A 165 -16.08 2.09 0.02
N VAL A 166 -17.20 1.42 -0.24
CA VAL A 166 -18.17 1.77 -1.30
C VAL A 166 -18.83 3.15 -1.11
N ASN A 167 -18.76 3.73 0.09
CA ASN A 167 -19.27 5.06 0.40
C ASN A 167 -18.17 6.14 0.30
N ASN A 168 -16.99 5.79 -0.23
CA ASN A 168 -15.82 6.65 -0.32
C ASN A 168 -15.30 7.15 1.03
N TYR A 169 -15.40 6.31 2.07
CA TYR A 169 -14.62 6.52 3.29
C TYR A 169 -13.30 5.76 3.22
N MET A 170 -12.23 6.48 3.52
CA MET A 170 -10.88 5.98 3.72
C MET A 170 -10.71 5.48 5.15
N TYR A 171 -10.08 4.33 5.33
CA TYR A 171 -9.70 3.78 6.63
C TYR A 171 -8.18 3.65 6.66
N ILE A 172 -7.55 4.44 7.52
CA ILE A 172 -6.11 4.65 7.55
C ILE A 172 -5.55 4.15 8.86
N THR A 173 -4.53 3.30 8.79
CA THR A 173 -3.73 2.95 9.97
C THR A 173 -2.70 4.05 10.20
N ASP A 174 -2.87 4.78 11.28
CA ASP A 174 -1.98 5.86 11.69
C ASP A 174 -0.95 5.27 12.68
N GLN A 175 0.09 4.64 12.13
CA GLN A 175 0.88 3.59 12.80
C GLN A 175 1.48 4.07 14.12
N PHE A 176 2.17 5.22 14.11
CA PHE A 176 2.86 5.72 15.29
C PHE A 176 1.96 6.47 16.28
N ASN A 177 0.74 6.81 15.85
CA ASN A 177 -0.32 7.22 16.76
C ASN A 177 -1.12 6.03 17.31
N ASN A 178 -0.80 4.79 16.90
CA ASN A 178 -1.45 3.57 17.36
C ASN A 178 -2.98 3.61 17.22
N ARG A 179 -3.49 4.19 16.13
CA ARG A 179 -4.94 4.36 15.91
C ARG A 179 -5.36 4.04 14.48
N ILE A 180 -6.67 3.88 14.30
CA ILE A 180 -7.29 3.80 12.98
C ILE A 180 -8.24 4.98 12.82
N LEU A 181 -8.03 5.76 11.75
CA LEU A 181 -8.91 6.87 11.39
C LEU A 181 -9.77 6.50 10.19
N ARG A 182 -11.04 6.91 10.24
CA ARG A 182 -11.94 7.00 9.09
C ARG A 182 -11.96 8.44 8.57
N TRP A 183 -11.77 8.65 7.28
CA TRP A 183 -11.84 9.96 6.62
C TRP A 183 -12.80 9.89 5.45
N ALA A 184 -13.66 10.90 5.26
CA ALA A 184 -14.23 11.10 3.92
C ALA A 184 -13.10 11.59 2.99
N VAL A 185 -13.08 11.14 1.73
CA VAL A 185 -12.08 11.58 0.75
C VAL A 185 -12.08 13.11 0.63
N GLY A 186 -10.93 13.74 0.86
CA GLY A 186 -10.76 15.20 0.78
C GLY A 186 -11.26 15.98 2.01
N ALA A 187 -11.70 15.31 3.08
CA ALA A 187 -12.04 15.99 4.33
C ALA A 187 -10.80 16.60 4.99
N CYS A 188 -10.97 17.67 5.77
CA CYS A 188 -9.85 18.29 6.51
C CYS A 188 -9.49 17.53 7.81
N VAL A 189 -10.42 16.72 8.32
CA VAL A 189 -10.28 16.02 9.60
C VAL A 189 -10.83 14.61 9.50
N GLY A 190 -10.19 13.69 10.20
CA GLY A 190 -10.66 12.33 10.41
C GLY A 190 -11.61 12.17 11.57
N GLN A 191 -12.15 10.97 11.63
CA GLN A 191 -12.88 10.43 12.77
C GLN A 191 -12.12 9.21 13.26
N CYS A 192 -11.73 9.21 14.52
CA CYS A 192 -11.10 8.04 15.07
C CYS A 192 -12.14 6.94 15.30
N ILE A 193 -11.83 5.72 14.85
CA ILE A 193 -12.74 4.56 14.94
C ILE A 193 -12.14 3.38 15.72
N ALA A 194 -10.86 3.46 16.09
CA ALA A 194 -10.19 2.49 16.93
C ALA A 194 -8.98 3.12 17.64
N ALA A 195 -8.79 2.77 18.93
CA ALA A 195 -7.75 3.32 19.81
C ALA A 195 -7.73 4.85 19.91
N CYS A 196 -8.89 5.43 20.22
CA CYS A 196 -9.12 6.89 20.19
C CYS A 196 -8.74 7.64 21.47
N SER A 197 -8.33 6.92 22.52
CA SER A 197 -7.99 7.47 23.83
C SER A 197 -6.53 7.93 23.98
N GLY A 198 -5.83 8.17 22.87
CA GLY A 198 -4.48 8.76 22.88
C GLY A 198 -3.33 7.75 22.96
N PRO A 199 -2.09 8.20 23.26
CA PRO A 199 -0.83 7.49 23.00
C PRO A 199 -0.52 6.34 23.97
N ALA A 200 -1.52 5.71 24.60
CA ALA A 200 -1.32 4.51 25.39
C ALA A 200 -1.60 3.27 24.51
N PRO A 201 -0.60 2.77 23.74
CA PRO A 201 -0.73 1.48 23.10
C PRO A 201 -0.84 0.39 24.16
N GLY A 202 -1.48 -0.71 23.81
CA GLY A 202 -1.75 -1.76 24.78
C GLY A 202 -2.40 -2.97 24.13
N GLN A 203 -2.60 -3.98 24.97
CA GLN A 203 -3.29 -5.23 24.61
C GLN A 203 -4.75 -5.25 25.12
N GLY A 204 -5.21 -4.14 25.74
CA GLY A 204 -6.58 -4.00 26.22
C GLY A 204 -7.57 -3.83 25.09
N SER A 205 -8.87 -3.88 25.42
CA SER A 205 -9.93 -3.64 24.45
C SER A 205 -9.73 -2.27 23.79
N ASN A 206 -9.82 -2.24 22.46
CA ASN A 206 -9.60 -1.03 21.65
C ASN A 206 -8.20 -0.41 21.81
N GLN A 207 -7.18 -1.21 22.11
CA GLN A 207 -5.78 -0.79 22.10
C GLN A 207 -4.97 -1.70 21.17
N PHE A 208 -3.94 -1.13 20.54
CA PHE A 208 -3.00 -1.88 19.74
C PHE A 208 -1.66 -1.16 19.63
N TYR A 209 -0.61 -1.93 19.31
CA TYR A 209 0.70 -1.39 18.96
C TYR A 209 0.83 -1.40 17.44
N TYR A 210 1.30 -0.29 16.86
CA TYR A 210 1.71 -0.18 15.47
C TYR A 210 0.70 -0.77 14.48
N ALA A 211 -0.50 -0.20 14.36
CA ALA A 211 -1.47 -0.68 13.38
C ALA A 211 -0.86 -0.75 11.96
N VAL A 212 -0.84 -1.94 11.36
CA VAL A 212 -0.13 -2.20 10.09
C VAL A 212 -1.05 -2.49 8.90
N ARG A 213 -2.26 -2.99 9.14
CA ARG A 213 -3.22 -3.38 8.10
C ARG A 213 -4.64 -3.11 8.56
N VAL A 214 -5.53 -2.95 7.59
CA VAL A 214 -6.99 -2.90 7.72
C VAL A 214 -7.56 -3.64 6.53
N VAL A 215 -8.56 -4.48 6.75
CA VAL A 215 -9.25 -5.22 5.67
C VAL A 215 -10.75 -5.23 5.94
N PHE A 216 -11.55 -5.43 4.89
CA PHE A 216 -12.97 -5.70 5.07
C PHE A 216 -13.20 -7.21 5.12
N ASP A 217 -14.04 -7.65 6.04
CA ASP A 217 -14.60 -8.98 6.03
C ASP A 217 -15.53 -9.17 4.82
N SER A 218 -15.85 -10.43 4.52
CA SER A 218 -16.72 -10.78 3.39
C SER A 218 -18.13 -10.17 3.47
N ASP A 219 -18.57 -9.77 4.66
CA ASP A 219 -19.84 -9.09 4.90
C ASP A 219 -19.74 -7.55 4.79
N GLY A 220 -18.54 -7.03 4.48
CA GLY A 220 -18.24 -5.61 4.38
C GLY A 220 -17.97 -4.92 5.72
N SER A 221 -18.00 -5.66 6.83
CA SER A 221 -17.56 -5.12 8.12
C SER A 221 -16.05 -4.93 8.14
N LEU A 222 -15.58 -3.94 8.90
CA LEU A 222 -14.16 -3.62 8.99
C LEU A 222 -13.48 -4.57 9.97
N ASP A 223 -12.66 -5.49 9.46
CA ASP A 223 -11.75 -6.27 10.30
C ASP A 223 -10.49 -5.44 10.59
N LYS A 224 -10.23 -5.27 11.88
CA LYS A 224 -9.11 -4.50 12.41
C LYS A 224 -7.99 -5.48 12.77
N CYS A 225 -7.47 -6.15 11.76
CA CYS A 225 -6.38 -7.11 11.93
C CYS A 225 -5.05 -6.40 12.29
N ILE A 226 -4.56 -6.65 13.50
CA ILE A 226 -3.19 -6.32 13.92
C ILE A 226 -2.33 -7.56 13.66
N SER A 227 -1.44 -7.50 12.67
CA SER A 227 -0.31 -8.43 12.65
C SER A 227 0.80 -7.86 13.53
N ILE A 228 0.92 -8.39 14.75
CA ILE A 228 2.15 -8.29 15.54
C ILE A 228 3.17 -9.28 14.96
N THR A 229 3.71 -9.02 13.79
CA THR A 229 5.01 -9.56 13.33
C THR A 229 5.45 -8.84 12.06
N GLU A 230 5.95 -7.61 12.19
CA GLU A 230 7.12 -7.18 11.42
C GLU A 230 7.89 -6.22 12.31
N THR A 231 8.66 -6.78 13.25
CA THR A 231 9.83 -6.09 13.80
C THR A 231 10.80 -5.89 12.64
N LEU A 232 10.58 -4.85 11.83
CA LEU A 232 11.60 -4.35 10.92
C LEU A 232 12.62 -3.63 11.82
N THR A 233 13.71 -4.32 12.10
CA THR A 233 14.93 -3.67 12.60
C THR A 233 15.39 -2.67 11.54
N PHE A 234 15.49 -1.39 11.94
CA PHE A 234 16.03 -0.30 11.13
C PHE A 234 17.49 -0.53 10.72
#